data_AF-A0A537J831-F1
#
_entry.id   AF-A0A537J831-F1
#
_cell.length_a   1.000
_cell.length_b   1.000
_cell.length_c   1.000
_cell.angle_alpha   90.00
_cell.angle_beta   90.00
_cell.angle_gamma   90.00
#
_symmetry.space_group_name_H-M   'P 1'
#
loop_
_entity.id
_entity.type
_entity.pdbx_description
1 polymer ?
#
loop_
_entity_poly.entity_id
_entity_poly.type
_entity_poly.pdbx_seq_one_letter_code
_entity_poly.pdbx_strand_id
1 'polypeptide(L)'
;MIEISGSPGVTYQGSLGTGNVNKSIEGQVPAEFTVKTAVAAVVSVTKVQEDGELTVRVLRGGREVARQTTTAPFGTVTLIYRIAR
;
A
#
# COMPACT_ATOMS: atom_id res chain seq x y z
N MET A 1 1.07 -10.09 2.86
CA MET A 1 -0.15 -9.26 2.99
C MET A 1 0.26 -7.81 2.87
N ILE A 2 -0.60 -6.99 2.28
CA ILE A 2 -0.42 -5.54 2.21
C ILE A 2 -1.62 -4.93 2.94
N GLU A 3 -1.36 -4.05 3.89
CA GLU A 3 -2.38 -3.29 4.61
C GLU A 3 -2.30 -1.83 4.20
N ILE A 4 -3.46 -1.23 3.96
CA ILE A 4 -3.63 0.20 3.80
C ILE A 4 -4.44 0.69 5.00
N SER A 5 -3.84 1.59 5.77
CA SER A 5 -4.34 2.10 7.05
C SER A 5 -4.15 3.62 7.12
N GLY A 6 -4.54 4.25 8.23
CA GLY A 6 -4.44 5.69 8.44
C GLY A 6 -5.77 6.26 8.94
N SER A 7 -6.11 7.47 8.50
CA SER A 7 -7.38 8.09 8.89
C SER A 7 -8.57 7.32 8.30
N PRO A 8 -9.57 6.91 9.12
CA PRO A 8 -10.72 6.16 8.63
C PRO A 8 -11.47 6.89 7.51
N GLY A 9 -11.87 6.17 6.47
CA GLY A 9 -12.63 6.71 5.36
C GLY A 9 -11.81 7.48 4.31
N VAL A 10 -10.49 7.64 4.48
CA VAL A 10 -9.64 8.20 3.43
C VAL A 10 -9.75 7.36 2.16
N THR A 11 -10.18 7.99 1.07
CA THR A 11 -10.23 7.39 -0.25
C THR A 11 -8.86 7.40 -0.92
N TYR A 12 -8.53 6.30 -1.60
CA TYR A 12 -7.27 6.18 -2.35
C TYR A 12 -7.50 5.52 -3.71
N GLN A 13 -6.58 5.82 -4.62
CA GLN A 13 -6.44 5.16 -5.92
C GLN A 13 -4.96 4.84 -6.17
N GLY A 14 -4.69 3.82 -6.97
CA GLY A 14 -3.32 3.47 -7.29
C GLY A 14 -3.18 2.07 -7.89
N SER A 15 -2.07 1.43 -7.59
CA SER A 15 -1.75 0.11 -8.09
C SER A 15 -0.98 -0.74 -7.09
N LEU A 16 -1.19 -2.05 -7.22
CA LEU A 16 -0.54 -3.09 -6.44
C LEU A 16 -0.04 -4.16 -7.40
N GLY A 17 1.19 -4.62 -7.18
CA GLY A 17 1.85 -5.52 -8.09
C GLY A 17 2.87 -6.46 -7.44
N THR A 18 3.27 -7.46 -8.23
CA THR A 18 4.17 -8.53 -7.86
C THR A 18 5.33 -8.66 -8.85
N GLY A 19 6.15 -7.61 -8.98
CA GLY A 19 7.31 -7.58 -9.89
C GLY A 19 6.94 -7.54 -11.38
N ASN A 20 6.20 -8.53 -11.86
CA ASN A 20 5.84 -8.74 -13.27
C ASN A 20 4.35 -8.51 -13.56
N VAL A 21 3.52 -8.38 -12.52
CA VAL A 21 2.07 -8.13 -12.65
C VAL A 21 1.75 -6.88 -11.87
N ASN A 22 0.96 -5.99 -12.47
CA ASN A 22 0.42 -4.81 -11.80
C ASN A 22 -1.11 -4.79 -11.96
N LYS A 23 -1.82 -4.47 -10.88
CA LYS A 23 -3.28 -4.35 -10.85
C LYS A 23 -3.64 -2.97 -10.30
N SER A 24 -4.53 -2.26 -10.97
CA SER A 24 -5.12 -1.04 -10.44
C SER A 24 -6.00 -1.35 -9.22
N ILE A 25 -5.89 -0.52 -8.19
CA ILE A 25 -6.69 -0.61 -6.97
C ILE A 25 -7.25 0.76 -6.62
N GLU A 26 -8.44 0.75 -6.04
CA GLU A 26 -9.09 1.90 -5.46
C GLU A 26 -9.88 1.42 -4.23
N GLY A 27 -10.13 2.31 -3.29
CA GLY A 27 -10.86 1.95 -2.08
C GLY A 27 -10.79 3.01 -0.99
N GLN A 28 -11.12 2.58 0.23
CA GLN A 28 -11.09 3.41 1.42
C GLN A 28 -10.27 2.75 2.52
N VAL A 29 -9.69 3.56 3.40
CA VAL A 29 -9.03 3.11 4.62
C VAL A 29 -10.06 2.64 5.66
N PRO A 30 -9.88 1.46 6.31
CA PRO A 30 -8.79 0.49 6.12
C PRO A 30 -9.07 -0.52 5.01
N ALA A 31 -8.01 -1.07 4.42
CA ALA A 31 -8.09 -2.14 3.42
C ALA A 31 -6.93 -3.14 3.53
N GLU A 32 -7.20 -4.39 3.17
CA GLU A 32 -6.20 -5.47 3.18
C GLU A 32 -6.15 -6.20 1.84
N PHE A 33 -4.94 -6.52 1.40
CA PHE A 33 -4.69 -7.22 0.15
C PHE A 33 -3.77 -8.42 0.38
N THR A 34 -4.25 -9.60 -0.01
CA THR A 34 -3.41 -10.79 -0.06
C THR A 34 -2.63 -10.81 -1.36
N VAL A 35 -1.31 -10.78 -1.23
CA VAL A 35 -0.38 -10.78 -2.36
C VAL A 35 0.56 -11.97 -2.25
N LYS A 36 0.57 -12.81 -3.28
CA LYS A 36 1.46 -13.98 -3.42
C LYS A 36 2.54 -13.65 -4.44
N THR A 37 3.79 -13.59 -3.99
CA THR A 37 4.95 -13.25 -4.83
C THR A 37 6.20 -13.90 -4.27
N ALA A 38 7.12 -14.27 -5.16
CA ALA A 38 8.45 -14.76 -4.81
C ALA A 38 9.56 -13.73 -5.08
N VAL A 39 9.22 -12.58 -5.70
CA VAL A 39 10.19 -11.61 -6.20
C VAL A 39 10.11 -10.29 -5.43
N ALA A 40 8.97 -9.62 -5.51
CA ALA A 40 8.74 -8.35 -4.84
C ALA A 40 7.25 -8.08 -4.69
N ALA A 41 6.90 -7.25 -3.72
CA ALA A 41 5.63 -6.55 -3.62
C ALA A 41 5.86 -5.07 -3.94
N VAL A 42 5.04 -4.51 -4.82
CA VAL A 42 5.08 -3.11 -5.24
C VAL A 42 3.71 -2.50 -4.98
N VAL A 43 3.67 -1.37 -4.28
CA VAL A 43 2.45 -0.63 -4.00
C VAL A 43 2.69 0.83 -4.28
N SER A 44 1.78 1.46 -4.99
CA SER A 44 1.75 2.91 -5.18
C SER A 44 0.31 3.37 -5.03
N VAL A 45 0.01 4.16 -4.01
CA VAL A 45 -1.35 4.65 -3.73
C VAL A 45 -1.34 6.13 -3.37
N THR A 46 -2.35 6.84 -3.86
CA THR A 46 -2.50 8.29 -3.72
C THR A 46 -3.85 8.58 -3.08
N LYS A 47 -3.88 9.50 -2.10
CA LYS A 47 -5.13 9.99 -1.52
C LYS A 47 -5.92 10.76 -2.58
N VAL A 48 -7.24 10.54 -2.65
CA VAL A 48 -8.15 11.31 -3.52
C VAL A 48 -8.64 12.60 -2.83
N GLN A 49 -8.15 12.86 -1.62
CA GLN A 49 -8.54 13.96 -0.75
C GLN A 49 -7.32 14.64 -0.12
N GLU A 50 -7.47 15.90 0.27
CA GLU A 50 -6.41 16.69 0.93
C GLU A 50 -6.08 16.13 2.30
N ASP A 51 -7.10 16.01 3.16
CA ASP A 51 -6.91 15.65 4.55
C ASP A 51 -6.79 14.14 4.78
N GLY A 52 -6.13 13.81 5.91
CA GLY A 52 -6.01 12.46 6.43
C GLY A 52 -4.64 11.83 6.22
N GLU A 53 -4.38 10.79 7.00
CA GLU A 53 -3.18 9.97 6.91
C GLU A 53 -3.42 8.76 6.01
N LEU A 54 -2.44 8.44 5.15
CA LEU A 54 -2.40 7.20 4.39
C LEU A 54 -1.10 6.46 4.74
N THR A 55 -1.24 5.24 5.26
CA THR A 55 -0.15 4.35 5.65
C THR A 55 -0.26 3.05 4.87
N VAL A 56 0.82 2.64 4.20
CA VAL A 56 0.94 1.32 3.57
C VAL A 56 1.91 0.48 4.39
N ARG A 57 1.52 -0.76 4.72
CA ARG A 57 2.37 -1.76 5.38
C ARG A 57 2.45 -3.03 4.55
N VAL A 58 3.61 -3.65 4.55
CA VAL A 58 3.81 -5.00 4.00
C VAL A 58 4.08 -5.95 5.15
N LEU A 59 3.30 -7.01 5.24
CA LEU A 59 3.42 -8.05 6.24
C LEU A 59 3.81 -9.37 5.60
N ARG A 60 4.82 -10.03 6.17
CA ARG A 60 5.29 -11.37 5.78
C ARG A 60 5.26 -12.28 7.00
N GLY A 61 4.49 -13.37 6.92
CA GLY A 61 4.31 -14.27 8.07
C GLY A 61 3.75 -13.57 9.31
N GLY A 62 2.84 -12.61 9.12
CA GLY A 62 2.25 -11.82 10.21
C GLY A 62 3.14 -10.70 10.77
N ARG A 63 4.39 -10.58 10.31
CA ARG A 63 5.33 -9.53 10.75
C ARG A 63 5.43 -8.41 9.73
N GLU A 64 5.35 -7.15 10.19
CA GLU A 64 5.64 -5.97 9.37
C GLU A 64 7.11 -6.00 8.92
N VAL A 65 7.33 -5.91 7.60
CA VAL A 65 8.65 -5.91 6.97
C VAL A 65 8.96 -4.62 6.21
N ALA A 66 7.93 -3.81 5.93
CA ALA A 66 8.08 -2.48 5.35
C ALA A 66 6.84 -1.63 5.68
N ARG A 67 7.05 -0.33 5.83
CA ARG A 67 6.00 0.65 6.09
C ARG A 67 6.36 1.99 5.49
N GLN A 68 5.35 2.70 5.00
CA GLN A 68 5.48 4.10 4.61
C GLN A 68 4.16 4.84 4.85
N THR A 69 4.28 6.12 5.21
CA THR A 69 3.15 6.96 5.62
C THR A 69 3.24 8.32 4.95
N THR A 70 2.10 8.92 4.62
CA THR A 70 1.99 10.32 4.19
C THR A 70 0.81 11.01 4.84
N THR A 71 0.99 12.28 5.17
CA THR A 71 -0.06 13.22 5.61
C THR A 71 -0.21 14.39 4.64
N ALA A 72 0.64 14.48 3.60
CA ALA A 72 0.61 15.58 2.64
C ALA A 72 -0.75 15.63 1.90
N PRO A 73 -1.25 16.82 1.52
CA PRO A 73 -2.44 16.94 0.67
C PRO A 73 -2.29 16.13 -0.61
N PHE A 74 -3.29 15.29 -0.93
CA PHE A 74 -3.24 14.36 -2.07
C PHE A 74 -1.96 13.51 -2.13
N GLY A 75 -1.36 13.22 -0.97
CA GLY A 75 -0.07 12.55 -0.88
C GLY A 75 -0.07 11.14 -1.47
N THR A 76 1.05 10.78 -2.09
CA THR A 76 1.31 9.44 -2.63
C THR A 76 2.27 8.66 -1.73
N VAL A 77 1.97 7.39 -1.51
CA VAL A 77 2.85 6.41 -0.89
C VAL A 77 3.28 5.40 -1.94
N THR A 78 4.59 5.30 -2.17
CA THR A 78 5.19 4.30 -3.06
C THR A 78 6.13 3.42 -2.26
N LEU A 79 5.79 2.13 -2.14
CA LEU A 79 6.55 1.16 -1.36
C LEU A 79 6.92 -0.04 -2.24
N ILE A 80 8.22 -0.33 -2.29
CA ILE A 80 8.77 -1.50 -2.98
C ILE A 80 9.48 -2.38 -1.95
N TYR A 81 8.94 -3.57 -1.71
CA TYR A 81 9.57 -4.58 -0.87
C TYR A 81 10.05 -5.75 -1.73
N ARG A 82 11.37 -5.92 -1.83
CA ARG A 82 11.97 -7.06 -2.52
C ARG A 82 12.11 -8.24 -1.56
N ILE A 83 11.73 -9.42 -2.02
CA ILE A 83 12.00 -10.66 -1.31
C ILE A 83 13.45 -11.05 -1.67
N ALA A 84 14.39 -10.66 -0.82
CA ALA A 84 15.76 -11.15 -0.94
C ALA A 84 15.77 -12.68 -0.74
N ARG A 85 16.62 -13.37 -1.50
CA ARG A 85 16.91 -14.80 -1.31
C ARG A 85 17.66 -15.02 -0.01
#